data_AF-A0AA37QH91-F1
#
_entry.id   AF-A0AA37QH91-F1
#
_cell.length_a   1.000
_cell.length_b   1.000
_cell.length_c   1.000
_cell.angle_alpha   90.00
_cell.angle_beta   90.00
_cell.angle_gamma   90.00
#
_symmetry.space_group_name_H-M   'P 1'
#
loop_
_entity.id
_entity.type
_entity.pdbx_description
1 polymer ?
#
loop_
_entity_poly.entity_id
_entity_poly.type
_entity_poly.pdbx_seq_one_letter_code
_entity_poly.pdbx_strand_id
1 'polypeptide(L)'
;MNRNGLFIALSLALVIGVLFGVYPELDLKLASLFYDPGTRSFPLKLDGTAAFARDAAMWIAWGLALPSLVALVVKFIRPDRPLLVKGRTIAFLLLTLSLSAGVLTNFTFKSYWGRPRPVVVTEFGGDMQFVPWWDPRGGCGRNCSFFSGEGATAFWTLAPAALTPPAIRPVAYAAAVLFGLATSGLRMAFGGHFFTDVATAGLVTFIVIWLLHGYIYRWPSTRMTDAGIDAALTRFAWPGFRLMRRLLGRRQADSNPTA
;
A
#
# COMPACT_ATOMS: atom_id res chain seq x y z
N MET A 1 -12.57 6.84 9.76
CA MET A 1 -13.26 5.64 9.23
C MET A 1 -14.69 5.57 9.77
N ASN A 2 -15.63 6.19 9.06
CA ASN A 2 -17.07 6.18 9.39
C ASN A 2 -17.89 5.72 8.17
N ARG A 3 -19.22 5.64 8.31
CA ARG A 3 -20.11 5.24 7.22
C ARG A 3 -20.10 6.25 6.06
N ASN A 4 -20.05 7.54 6.37
CA ASN A 4 -20.02 8.60 5.35
C ASN A 4 -18.80 8.46 4.43
N GLY A 5 -17.61 8.21 4.98
CA GLY A 5 -16.42 7.96 4.17
C GLY A 5 -16.54 6.73 3.27
N LEU A 6 -17.22 5.66 3.73
CA LEU A 6 -17.52 4.50 2.90
C LEU A 6 -18.45 4.87 1.75
N PHE A 7 -19.54 5.58 2.00
CA PHE A 7 -20.46 6.01 0.94
C PHE A 7 -19.75 6.89 -0.10
N ILE A 8 -18.94 7.85 0.35
CA ILE A 8 -18.14 8.68 -0.57
C ILE A 8 -17.23 7.81 -1.43
N ALA A 9 -16.49 6.87 -0.84
CA ALA A 9 -15.59 6.00 -1.60
C ALA A 9 -16.34 5.10 -2.60
N LEU A 10 -17.49 4.52 -2.21
CA LEU A 10 -18.30 3.69 -3.10
C LEU A 10 -18.94 4.50 -4.22
N SER A 11 -19.43 5.71 -3.92
CA SER A 11 -19.96 6.63 -4.94
C SER A 11 -18.87 7.07 -5.92
N LEU A 12 -17.66 7.41 -5.44
CA LEU A 12 -16.53 7.72 -6.30
C LEU A 12 -16.12 6.53 -7.16
N ALA A 13 -16.06 5.32 -6.58
CA ALA A 13 -15.75 4.11 -7.32
C ALA A 13 -16.77 3.82 -8.42
N LEU A 14 -18.06 4.00 -8.13
CA LEU A 14 -19.13 3.83 -9.11
C LEU A 14 -19.02 4.87 -10.22
N VAL A 15 -18.91 6.14 -9.87
CA VAL A 15 -18.86 7.23 -10.86
C VAL A 15 -17.61 7.10 -11.73
N ILE A 16 -16.43 6.93 -11.14
CA ILE A 16 -15.17 6.80 -11.89
C ILE A 16 -15.18 5.53 -12.73
N GLY A 17 -15.59 4.39 -12.16
CA GLY A 17 -15.63 3.11 -12.86
C GLY A 17 -16.56 3.14 -14.07
N VAL A 18 -17.78 3.66 -13.90
CA VAL A 18 -18.76 3.76 -15.01
C VAL A 18 -18.30 4.78 -16.04
N LEU A 19 -17.92 5.99 -15.62
CA LEU A 19 -17.53 7.06 -16.54
C LEU A 19 -16.34 6.66 -17.42
N PHE A 20 -15.28 6.13 -16.82
CA PHE A 20 -14.08 5.69 -17.57
C PHE A 20 -14.26 4.31 -18.20
N GLY A 21 -15.28 3.55 -17.81
CA GLY A 21 -15.64 2.31 -18.48
C GLY A 21 -16.37 2.55 -19.80
N VAL A 22 -17.27 3.54 -19.82
CA VAL A 22 -18.00 3.98 -21.01
C VAL A 22 -17.14 4.85 -21.92
N TYR A 23 -16.28 5.70 -21.35
CA TYR A 23 -15.37 6.58 -22.10
C TYR A 23 -13.89 6.35 -21.73
N PRO A 24 -13.28 5.22 -22.12
CA PRO A 24 -11.88 4.89 -21.78
C PRO A 24 -10.84 5.93 -22.21
N GLU A 25 -11.10 6.64 -23.30
CA GLU A 25 -10.29 7.72 -23.86
C GLU A 25 -10.08 8.90 -22.89
N LEU A 26 -10.86 9.01 -21.82
CA LEU A 26 -10.60 9.95 -20.74
C LEU A 26 -9.25 9.69 -20.05
N ASP A 27 -8.82 8.42 -19.93
CA ASP A 27 -7.49 8.09 -19.41
C ASP A 27 -6.38 8.62 -20.33
N LEU A 28 -6.55 8.51 -21.65
CA LEU A 28 -5.63 9.06 -22.63
C LEU A 28 -5.59 10.59 -22.55
N LYS A 29 -6.76 11.25 -22.47
CA LYS A 29 -6.85 12.72 -22.36
C LYS A 29 -6.18 13.26 -21.09
N LEU A 30 -6.32 12.55 -19.96
CA LEU A 30 -5.66 12.95 -18.72
C LEU A 30 -4.15 12.67 -18.75
N ALA A 31 -3.72 11.55 -19.35
CA ALA A 31 -2.31 11.25 -19.52
C ALA A 31 -1.61 12.24 -20.49
N SER A 32 -2.30 12.70 -21.54
CA SER A 32 -1.75 13.64 -22.51
C SER A 32 -1.39 15.00 -21.91
N LEU A 33 -1.97 15.38 -20.77
CA LEU A 33 -1.60 16.60 -20.04
C LEU A 33 -0.14 16.58 -19.54
N PHE A 34 0.45 15.39 -19.43
CA PHE A 34 1.83 15.20 -18.97
C PHE A 34 2.79 14.77 -20.07
N TYR A 35 2.29 14.57 -21.29
CA TYR A 35 3.08 14.16 -22.44
C TYR A 35 3.47 15.39 -23.27
N ASP A 36 4.74 15.44 -23.69
CA ASP A 36 5.23 16.45 -24.61
C ASP A 36 5.41 15.84 -26.02
N PRO A 37 4.58 16.24 -27.01
CA PRO A 37 4.70 15.77 -28.39
C PRO A 37 6.01 16.19 -29.07
N GLY A 38 6.62 17.31 -28.65
CA GLY A 38 7.87 17.82 -29.25
C GLY A 38 9.05 16.90 -28.94
N THR A 39 9.21 16.52 -27.67
CA THR A 39 10.24 15.56 -27.24
C THR A 39 9.79 14.10 -27.32
N ARG A 40 8.53 13.84 -27.69
CA ARG A 40 7.89 12.51 -27.71
C ARG A 40 8.07 11.77 -26.39
N SER A 41 7.92 12.47 -25.27
CA SER A 41 8.24 11.93 -23.96
C SER A 41 7.33 12.45 -22.85
N PHE A 42 7.35 11.78 -21.70
CA PHE A 42 6.81 12.33 -20.44
C PHE A 42 7.98 13.02 -19.71
N PRO A 43 8.11 14.36 -19.72
CA PRO A 43 9.35 15.02 -19.34
C PRO A 43 9.80 14.70 -17.92
N LEU A 44 8.87 14.59 -16.98
CA LEU A 44 9.15 14.30 -15.57
C LEU A 44 9.81 12.93 -15.35
N LYS A 45 9.67 11.98 -16.29
CA LYS A 45 10.36 10.68 -16.18
C LYS A 45 11.89 10.80 -16.28
N LEU A 46 12.38 11.90 -16.86
CA LEU A 46 13.80 12.20 -17.05
C LEU A 46 14.34 13.16 -15.97
N ASP A 47 13.47 13.73 -15.13
CA ASP A 47 13.85 14.69 -14.11
C ASP A 47 14.31 13.99 -12.82
N GLY A 48 15.58 14.20 -12.46
CA GLY A 48 16.20 13.55 -11.29
C GLY A 48 15.59 13.99 -9.96
N THR A 49 15.16 15.25 -9.86
CA THR A 49 14.54 15.78 -8.63
C THR A 49 13.15 15.19 -8.42
N ALA A 50 12.35 15.05 -9.48
CA ALA A 50 11.06 14.39 -9.44
C ALA A 50 11.20 12.89 -9.15
N ALA A 51 12.23 12.24 -9.70
CA ALA A 51 12.52 10.83 -9.39
C ALA A 51 12.89 10.65 -7.91
N PHE A 52 13.72 11.54 -7.37
CA PHE A 52 14.03 11.55 -5.94
C PHE A 52 12.78 11.82 -5.09
N ALA A 53 11.94 12.80 -5.45
CA ALA A 53 10.70 13.11 -4.72
C ALA A 53 9.75 11.90 -4.67
N ARG A 54 9.66 11.16 -5.78
CA ARG A 54 8.89 9.91 -5.86
C ARG A 54 9.42 8.85 -4.89
N ASP A 55 10.73 8.65 -4.86
CA ASP A 55 11.34 7.63 -3.99
C ASP A 55 11.24 8.05 -2.51
N ALA A 56 11.45 9.34 -2.22
CA ALA A 56 11.28 9.92 -0.89
C ALA A 56 9.84 9.80 -0.37
N ALA A 57 8.83 9.91 -1.24
CA ALA A 57 7.44 9.63 -0.86
C ALA A 57 7.29 8.21 -0.29
N MET A 58 7.95 7.21 -0.88
CA MET A 58 7.88 5.84 -0.37
C MET A 58 8.56 5.70 1.00
N TRP A 59 9.61 6.47 1.27
CA TRP A 59 10.26 6.46 2.59
C TRP A 59 9.34 6.97 3.71
N ILE A 60 8.42 7.89 3.42
CA ILE A 60 7.43 8.37 4.41
C ILE A 60 6.54 7.21 4.85
N ALA A 61 5.99 6.45 3.89
CA ALA A 61 5.16 5.29 4.22
C ALA A 61 5.94 4.23 5.01
N TRP A 62 7.18 3.94 4.60
CA TRP A 62 8.06 3.04 5.35
C TRP A 62 8.38 3.56 6.74
N GLY A 63 8.63 4.86 6.91
CA GLY A 63 8.87 5.48 8.22
C GLY A 63 7.68 5.32 9.17
N LEU A 64 6.46 5.35 8.66
CA LEU A 64 5.23 5.12 9.44
C LEU A 64 5.02 3.62 9.76
N ALA A 65 5.42 2.72 8.87
CA ALA A 65 5.27 1.27 9.05
C ALA A 65 6.37 0.65 9.94
N LEU A 66 7.59 1.20 9.86
CA LEU A 66 8.80 0.63 10.44
C LEU A 66 8.70 0.38 11.95
N PRO A 67 8.15 1.28 12.79
CA PRO A 67 8.00 1.01 14.22
C PRO A 67 7.16 -0.24 14.52
N SER A 68 6.10 -0.47 13.74
CA SER A 68 5.25 -1.67 13.89
C SER A 68 5.95 -2.92 13.41
N LEU A 69 6.72 -2.83 12.31
CA LEU A 69 7.54 -3.93 11.80
C LEU A 69 8.62 -4.34 12.80
N VAL A 70 9.38 -3.36 13.31
CA VAL A 70 10.43 -3.58 14.31
C VAL A 70 9.83 -4.18 15.58
N ALA A 71 8.71 -3.65 16.08
CA ALA A 71 8.04 -4.20 17.26
C ALA A 71 7.62 -5.67 17.05
N LEU A 72 7.12 -6.03 15.86
CA LEU A 72 6.75 -7.41 15.52
C LEU A 72 7.98 -8.34 15.46
N VAL A 73 9.06 -7.90 14.81
CA VAL A 73 10.32 -8.68 14.72
C VAL A 73 10.92 -8.89 16.10
N VAL A 74 11.02 -7.83 16.92
CA VAL A 74 11.50 -7.93 18.31
C VAL A 74 10.63 -8.89 19.11
N LYS A 75 9.31 -8.86 18.93
CA LYS A 75 8.41 -9.80 19.61
C LYS A 75 8.66 -11.26 19.24
N PHE A 76 8.99 -11.55 17.98
CA PHE A 76 9.33 -12.91 17.56
C PHE A 76 10.69 -13.38 18.09
N ILE A 77 11.66 -12.47 18.25
CA ILE A 77 12.97 -12.80 18.83
C ILE A 77 12.90 -12.92 20.36
N ARG A 78 12.11 -12.05 21.01
CA ARG A 78 11.93 -11.95 22.47
C ARG A 78 10.44 -12.07 22.85
N PRO A 79 9.81 -13.25 22.67
CA PRO A 79 8.41 -13.45 23.03
C PRO A 79 8.16 -13.38 24.54
N ASP A 80 9.22 -13.38 25.35
CA ASP A 80 9.23 -13.17 26.80
C ASP A 80 9.01 -11.70 27.21
N ARG A 81 9.11 -10.75 26.27
CA ARG A 81 8.91 -9.32 26.53
C ARG A 81 7.54 -8.85 26.02
N PRO A 82 6.95 -7.81 26.64
CA PRO A 82 5.72 -7.20 26.12
C PRO A 82 5.98 -6.50 24.79
N LEU A 83 4.94 -6.37 23.97
CA LEU A 83 4.99 -5.62 22.72
C LEU A 83 5.31 -4.12 22.94
N LEU A 84 6.25 -3.60 22.14
CA LEU A 84 6.67 -2.18 22.18
C LEU A 84 5.63 -1.22 21.58
N VAL A 85 4.78 -1.73 20.69
CA VAL A 85 3.68 -1.02 20.06
C VAL A 85 2.40 -1.80 20.30
N LYS A 86 1.28 -1.11 20.53
CA LYS A 86 -0.04 -1.75 20.74
C LYS A 86 -0.31 -2.80 19.67
N GLY A 87 -0.66 -4.03 20.08
CA GLY A 87 -0.83 -5.16 19.17
C GLY A 87 -1.84 -4.88 18.04
N ARG A 88 -2.93 -4.17 18.33
CA ARG A 88 -3.91 -3.78 17.30
C ARG A 88 -3.35 -2.78 16.30
N THR A 89 -2.47 -1.88 16.73
CA THR A 89 -1.77 -0.94 15.84
C THR A 89 -0.88 -1.71 14.87
N ILE A 90 -0.08 -2.66 15.39
CA ILE A 90 0.80 -3.51 14.55
C ILE A 90 -0.04 -4.28 13.53
N ALA A 91 -1.06 -5.00 14.00
CA ALA A 91 -1.93 -5.79 13.13
C ALA A 91 -2.58 -4.89 12.08
N PHE A 92 -3.16 -3.76 12.47
CA PHE A 92 -3.85 -2.88 11.55
C PHE A 92 -2.92 -2.28 10.49
N LEU A 93 -1.78 -1.71 10.90
CA LEU A 93 -0.85 -1.05 9.96
C LEU A 93 -0.22 -2.06 9.00
N LEU A 94 0.28 -3.19 9.51
CA LEU A 94 0.95 -4.17 8.67
C LEU A 94 -0.03 -4.94 7.77
N LEU A 95 -1.19 -5.37 8.29
CA LEU A 95 -2.17 -6.07 7.45
C LEU A 95 -2.74 -5.17 6.35
N THR A 96 -3.05 -3.90 6.66
CA THR A 96 -3.53 -2.96 5.64
C THR A 96 -2.46 -2.70 4.58
N LEU A 97 -1.21 -2.46 4.97
CA LEU A 97 -0.11 -2.21 4.03
C LEU A 97 0.15 -3.43 3.15
N SER A 98 0.26 -4.60 3.77
CA SER A 98 0.48 -5.86 3.05
C SER A 98 -0.66 -6.15 2.08
N LEU A 99 -1.91 -5.96 2.48
CA LEU A 99 -3.06 -6.26 1.61
C LEU A 99 -3.19 -5.24 0.48
N SER A 100 -3.10 -3.93 0.78
CA SER A 100 -3.32 -2.89 -0.23
C SER A 100 -2.15 -2.71 -1.18
N ALA A 101 -0.91 -2.66 -0.67
CA ALA A 101 0.28 -2.32 -1.46
C ALA A 101 1.15 -3.53 -1.83
N GLY A 102 0.96 -4.68 -1.17
CA GLY A 102 1.67 -5.93 -1.46
C GLY A 102 0.83 -6.89 -2.30
N VAL A 103 -0.25 -7.42 -1.69
CA VAL A 103 -1.06 -8.51 -2.24
C VAL A 103 -1.86 -8.06 -3.45
N LEU A 104 -2.75 -7.06 -3.28
CA LEU A 104 -3.65 -6.65 -4.36
C LEU A 104 -2.87 -6.10 -5.57
N THR A 105 -1.76 -5.41 -5.33
CA THR A 105 -0.93 -4.83 -6.39
C THR A 105 -0.11 -5.89 -7.12
N ASN A 106 0.76 -6.62 -6.40
CA ASN A 106 1.81 -7.44 -7.01
C ASN A 106 1.40 -8.89 -7.21
N PHE A 107 0.49 -9.42 -6.40
CA PHE A 107 0.02 -10.81 -6.49
C PHE A 107 -1.37 -10.95 -7.12
N THR A 108 -2.03 -9.83 -7.47
CA THR A 108 -3.35 -9.84 -8.13
C THR A 108 -3.30 -9.02 -9.41
N PHE A 109 -3.33 -7.69 -9.34
CA PHE A 109 -3.50 -6.90 -10.56
C PHE A 109 -2.27 -6.92 -11.47
N LYS A 110 -1.06 -6.65 -10.98
CA LYS A 110 0.12 -6.60 -11.86
C LYS A 110 0.51 -7.93 -12.49
N SER A 111 0.04 -9.05 -11.94
CA SER A 111 0.29 -10.40 -12.46
C SER A 111 -0.71 -10.81 -13.54
N TYR A 112 -1.94 -10.27 -13.49
CA TYR A 112 -3.05 -10.77 -14.31
C TYR A 112 -3.78 -9.68 -15.10
N TRP A 113 -3.37 -8.42 -14.96
CA TRP A 113 -3.98 -7.26 -15.63
C TRP A 113 -2.98 -6.65 -16.61
N GLY A 114 -2.97 -7.18 -17.84
CA GLY A 114 -1.99 -6.88 -18.89
C GLY A 114 -2.10 -5.47 -19.50
N ARG A 115 -2.67 -4.50 -18.79
CA ARG A 115 -2.86 -3.12 -19.27
C ARG A 115 -1.51 -2.42 -19.48
N PRO A 116 -1.15 -2.00 -20.71
CA PRO A 116 0.08 -1.26 -20.97
C PRO A 116 0.09 0.09 -20.26
N ARG A 117 1.29 0.63 -19.99
CA ARG A 117 1.47 1.95 -19.37
C ARG A 117 1.38 3.07 -20.40
N PRO A 118 1.05 4.31 -20.00
CA PRO A 118 1.10 5.46 -20.90
C PRO A 118 2.43 5.57 -21.67
N VAL A 119 3.59 5.34 -21.05
CA VAL A 119 4.88 5.46 -21.77
C VAL A 119 5.11 4.47 -22.92
N VAL A 120 4.29 3.41 -23.04
CA VAL A 120 4.47 2.36 -24.07
C VAL A 120 3.26 2.23 -25.01
N VAL A 121 2.22 3.05 -24.87
CA VAL A 121 1.08 2.99 -25.80
C VAL A 121 1.32 3.84 -27.05
N THR A 122 0.69 3.46 -28.15
CA THR A 122 0.81 4.10 -29.47
C THR A 122 0.53 5.60 -29.46
N GLU A 123 -0.44 6.03 -28.67
CA GLU A 123 -0.87 7.43 -28.53
C GLU A 123 0.22 8.33 -27.95
N PHE A 124 1.19 7.74 -27.24
CA PHE A 124 2.33 8.44 -26.65
C PHE A 124 3.68 8.00 -27.23
N GLY A 125 3.66 7.44 -28.44
CA GLY A 125 4.87 7.08 -29.20
C GLY A 125 5.48 5.73 -28.83
N GLY A 126 4.73 4.86 -28.14
CA GLY A 126 5.08 3.46 -27.94
C GLY A 126 4.52 2.54 -29.04
N ASP A 127 4.63 1.22 -28.81
CA ASP A 127 4.27 0.16 -29.76
C ASP A 127 3.08 -0.69 -29.31
N MET A 128 2.61 -0.52 -28.07
CA MET A 128 1.47 -1.27 -27.53
C MET A 128 0.15 -0.56 -27.78
N GLN A 129 -0.92 -1.32 -27.98
CA GLN A 129 -2.27 -0.76 -28.07
C GLN A 129 -2.77 -0.32 -26.69
N PHE A 130 -3.46 0.82 -26.63
CA PHE A 130 -4.18 1.22 -25.43
C PHE A 130 -5.26 0.18 -25.07
N VAL A 131 -5.43 -0.06 -23.76
CA VAL A 131 -6.43 -0.98 -23.22
C VAL A 131 -7.21 -0.27 -22.11
N PRO A 132 -8.56 -0.32 -22.12
CA PRO A 132 -9.40 0.22 -21.05
C PRO A 132 -9.09 -0.41 -19.69
N TRP A 133 -9.43 0.30 -18.61
CA TRP A 133 -9.11 -0.14 -17.24
C TRP A 133 -9.75 -1.49 -16.87
N TRP A 134 -10.93 -1.81 -17.41
CA TRP A 134 -11.68 -3.02 -17.09
C TRP A 134 -11.24 -4.24 -17.90
N ASP A 135 -10.42 -4.09 -18.94
CA ASP A 135 -9.97 -5.20 -19.79
C ASP A 135 -8.57 -5.69 -19.37
N PRO A 136 -8.44 -6.89 -18.81
CA PRO A 136 -7.14 -7.44 -18.41
C PRO A 136 -6.32 -7.99 -19.58
N ARG A 137 -6.89 -8.13 -20.79
CA ARG A 137 -6.30 -8.88 -21.92
C ARG A 137 -5.28 -8.09 -22.73
N GLY A 138 -4.65 -7.08 -22.13
CA GLY A 138 -3.62 -6.29 -22.80
C GLY A 138 -2.30 -7.04 -22.98
N GLY A 139 -1.45 -6.53 -23.87
CA GLY A 139 -0.17 -7.16 -24.25
C GLY A 139 0.98 -7.00 -23.25
N CYS A 140 0.77 -6.37 -22.09
CA CYS A 140 1.84 -6.20 -21.11
C CYS A 140 2.10 -7.49 -20.32
N GLY A 141 3.36 -7.95 -20.30
CA GLY A 141 3.74 -9.19 -19.62
C GLY A 141 4.05 -9.05 -18.12
N ARG A 142 4.68 -7.95 -17.68
CA ARG A 142 5.04 -7.73 -16.27
C ARG A 142 5.14 -6.26 -15.92
N ASN A 143 4.94 -5.94 -14.64
CA ASN A 143 5.00 -4.58 -14.11
C ASN A 143 4.04 -3.62 -14.85
N CYS A 144 2.85 -4.12 -15.17
CA CYS A 144 1.85 -3.41 -15.96
C CYS A 144 1.25 -2.20 -15.24
N SER A 145 0.45 -1.42 -15.96
CA SER A 145 -0.08 -0.14 -15.49
C SER A 145 -1.10 -0.34 -14.37
N PHE A 146 -2.05 -1.26 -14.56
CA PHE A 146 -3.03 -1.56 -13.54
C PHE A 146 -2.48 -2.63 -12.60
N PHE A 147 -2.31 -2.39 -11.31
CA PHE A 147 -2.75 -1.26 -10.49
C PHE A 147 -1.56 -0.47 -9.92
N SER A 148 -1.76 0.82 -9.57
CA SER A 148 -0.67 1.66 -9.08
C SER A 148 -0.21 1.28 -7.68
N GLY A 149 0.94 0.62 -7.59
CA GLY A 149 1.55 0.21 -6.31
C GLY A 149 1.99 1.39 -5.45
N GLU A 150 2.71 2.36 -6.02
CA GLU A 150 3.15 3.57 -5.30
C GLU A 150 1.95 4.44 -4.89
N GLY A 151 0.90 4.53 -5.73
CA GLY A 151 -0.35 5.18 -5.35
C GLY A 151 -1.01 4.49 -4.15
N ALA A 152 -1.10 3.16 -4.17
CA ALA A 152 -1.65 2.37 -3.06
C ALA A 152 -0.85 2.56 -1.76
N THR A 153 0.48 2.54 -1.83
CA THR A 153 1.37 2.81 -0.70
C THR A 153 1.20 4.23 -0.16
N ALA A 154 1.02 5.24 -1.02
CA ALA A 154 0.83 6.61 -0.58
C ALA A 154 -0.53 6.81 0.10
N PHE A 155 -1.62 6.31 -0.49
CA PHE A 155 -2.95 6.34 0.13
C PHE A 155 -3.04 5.47 1.37
N TRP A 156 -2.15 4.49 1.56
CA TRP A 156 -2.10 3.70 2.78
C TRP A 156 -1.83 4.56 4.04
N THR A 157 -1.25 5.75 3.90
CA THR A 157 -1.09 6.71 5.01
C THR A 157 -2.42 7.11 5.69
N LEU A 158 -3.57 6.83 5.07
CA LEU A 158 -4.88 6.92 5.69
C LEU A 158 -5.06 5.98 6.90
N ALA A 159 -4.34 4.85 6.95
CA ALA A 159 -4.37 3.91 8.06
C ALA A 159 -3.76 4.53 9.35
N PRO A 160 -2.49 4.96 9.37
CA PRO A 160 -1.96 5.65 10.54
C PRO A 160 -2.72 6.94 10.86
N ALA A 161 -3.20 7.68 9.86
CA ALA A 161 -4.07 8.83 10.09
C ALA A 161 -5.34 8.46 10.89
N ALA A 162 -5.93 7.28 10.65
CA ALA A 162 -7.10 6.81 11.40
C ALA A 162 -6.83 6.55 12.89
N LEU A 163 -5.58 6.29 13.27
CA LEU A 163 -5.19 6.00 14.64
C LEU A 163 -4.79 7.26 15.43
N THR A 164 -4.72 8.43 14.78
CA THR A 164 -4.38 9.69 15.45
C THR A 164 -5.47 10.14 16.43
N PRO A 165 -5.13 10.99 17.43
CA PRO A 165 -6.10 11.60 18.35
C PRO A 165 -7.24 12.31 17.61
N PRO A 166 -8.49 12.27 18.13
CA PRO A 166 -9.65 12.85 17.45
C PRO A 166 -9.49 14.31 17.04
N ALA A 167 -8.77 15.12 17.83
CA ALA A 167 -8.54 16.53 17.57
C ALA A 167 -7.74 16.81 16.28
N ILE A 168 -6.76 15.96 15.95
CA ILE A 168 -5.89 16.16 14.76
C ILE A 168 -6.27 15.23 13.59
N ARG A 169 -7.15 14.27 13.84
CA ARG A 169 -7.52 13.24 12.85
C ARG A 169 -8.04 13.79 11.52
N PRO A 170 -8.87 14.84 11.47
CA PRO A 170 -9.28 15.43 10.19
C PRO A 170 -8.09 15.97 9.38
N VAL A 171 -7.15 16.65 10.05
CA VAL A 171 -5.93 17.17 9.43
C VAL A 171 -5.03 16.03 8.94
N ALA A 172 -4.87 14.98 9.76
CA ALA A 172 -4.11 13.80 9.36
C ALA A 172 -4.71 13.10 8.14
N TYR A 173 -6.04 13.02 8.04
CA TYR A 173 -6.70 12.49 6.85
C TYR A 173 -6.51 13.39 5.63
N ALA A 174 -6.67 14.71 5.78
CA ALA A 174 -6.45 15.65 4.69
C ALA A 174 -5.00 15.54 4.15
N ALA A 175 -4.01 15.50 5.05
CA ALA A 175 -2.61 15.30 4.69
C ALA A 175 -2.37 13.98 3.96
N ALA A 176 -2.95 12.87 4.44
CA ALA A 176 -2.84 11.56 3.79
C ALA A 176 -3.49 11.53 2.39
N VAL A 177 -4.66 12.17 2.21
CA VAL A 177 -5.31 12.30 0.90
C VAL A 177 -4.46 13.14 -0.05
N LEU A 178 -4.00 14.31 0.40
CA LEU A 178 -3.14 15.19 -0.41
C LEU A 178 -1.84 14.47 -0.82
N PHE A 179 -1.23 13.74 0.11
CA PHE A 179 -0.03 12.95 -0.16
C PHE A 179 -0.29 11.83 -1.18
N GLY A 180 -1.40 11.10 -1.04
CA GLY A 180 -1.83 10.08 -2.00
C GLY A 180 -2.09 10.66 -3.39
N LEU A 181 -2.77 11.81 -3.47
CA LEU A 181 -3.04 12.51 -4.72
C LEU A 181 -1.77 13.04 -5.37
N ALA A 182 -0.86 13.65 -4.62
CA ALA A 182 0.40 14.18 -5.13
C ALA A 182 1.30 13.06 -5.68
N THR A 183 1.45 11.96 -4.92
CA THR A 183 2.24 10.80 -5.36
C THR A 183 1.63 10.16 -6.60
N SER A 184 0.30 10.01 -6.64
CA SER A 184 -0.43 9.48 -7.78
C SER A 184 -0.34 10.37 -9.02
N GLY A 185 -0.42 11.69 -8.85
CA GLY A 185 -0.20 12.65 -9.92
C GLY A 185 1.22 12.55 -10.48
N LEU A 186 2.22 12.37 -9.61
CA LEU A 186 3.60 12.12 -10.05
C LEU A 186 3.72 10.83 -10.87
N ARG A 187 3.00 9.77 -10.51
CA ARG A 187 2.94 8.53 -11.30
C ARG A 187 2.35 8.72 -12.70
N MET A 188 1.31 9.54 -12.81
CA MET A 188 0.74 9.91 -14.11
C MET A 188 1.71 10.77 -14.91
N ALA A 189 2.37 11.72 -14.24
CA ALA A 189 3.33 12.62 -14.87
C ALA A 189 4.57 11.92 -15.43
N PHE A 190 4.94 10.79 -14.86
CA PHE A 190 6.01 9.93 -15.35
C PHE A 190 5.56 9.02 -16.51
N GLY A 191 4.28 9.09 -16.89
CA GLY A 191 3.62 8.15 -17.81
C GLY A 191 3.57 6.72 -17.28
N GLY A 192 3.71 6.54 -15.97
CA GLY A 192 3.76 5.23 -15.34
C GLY A 192 2.38 4.59 -15.17
N HIS A 193 1.33 5.42 -15.06
CA HIS A 193 -0.03 4.99 -14.76
C HIS A 193 -1.07 5.94 -15.39
N PHE A 194 -2.22 5.39 -15.77
CA PHE A 194 -3.41 6.16 -16.13
C PHE A 194 -4.17 6.64 -14.88
N PHE A 195 -5.14 7.55 -15.06
CA PHE A 195 -5.92 8.09 -13.94
C PHE A 195 -6.69 7.00 -13.20
N THR A 196 -7.37 6.10 -13.92
CA THR A 196 -8.12 5.03 -13.27
C THR A 196 -7.22 4.11 -12.46
N ASP A 197 -5.97 3.90 -12.87
CA ASP A 197 -5.03 3.02 -12.16
C ASP A 197 -4.72 3.58 -10.77
N VAL A 198 -4.55 4.90 -10.65
CA VAL A 198 -4.26 5.58 -9.39
C VAL A 198 -5.51 5.91 -8.58
N ALA A 199 -6.64 6.21 -9.23
CA ALA A 199 -7.91 6.43 -8.55
C ALA A 199 -8.40 5.15 -7.89
N THR A 200 -8.35 4.02 -8.62
CA THR A 200 -8.67 2.71 -8.05
C THR A 200 -7.68 2.36 -6.92
N ALA A 201 -6.41 2.79 -7.04
CA ALA A 201 -5.40 2.73 -5.96
C ALA A 201 -5.82 3.36 -4.65
N GLY A 202 -6.27 4.61 -4.69
CA GLY A 202 -6.80 5.25 -3.50
C GLY A 202 -8.04 4.57 -2.94
N LEU A 203 -9.00 4.24 -3.81
CA LEU A 203 -10.31 3.75 -3.41
C LEU A 203 -10.25 2.35 -2.77
N VAL A 204 -9.56 1.40 -3.41
CA VAL A 204 -9.42 0.04 -2.87
C VAL A 204 -8.57 0.05 -1.59
N THR A 205 -7.52 0.87 -1.54
CA THR A 205 -6.71 1.04 -0.31
C THR A 205 -7.58 1.56 0.83
N PHE A 206 -8.40 2.58 0.58
CA PHE A 206 -9.35 3.08 1.57
C PHE A 206 -10.35 2.01 2.03
N ILE A 207 -10.92 1.22 1.12
CA ILE A 207 -11.86 0.14 1.46
C ILE A 207 -11.19 -0.92 2.35
N VAL A 208 -9.97 -1.35 2.00
CA VAL A 208 -9.17 -2.27 2.81
C VAL A 208 -8.95 -1.73 4.22
N ILE A 209 -8.55 -0.47 4.34
CA ILE A 209 -8.36 0.21 5.62
C ILE A 209 -9.68 0.30 6.40
N TRP A 210 -10.78 0.65 5.75
CA TRP A 210 -12.08 0.77 6.38
C TRP A 210 -12.59 -0.56 6.95
N LEU A 211 -12.42 -1.65 6.17
CA LEU A 211 -12.79 -3.01 6.55
C LEU A 211 -11.94 -3.50 7.71
N LEU A 212 -10.61 -3.41 7.61
CA LEU A 212 -9.73 -3.85 8.69
C LEU A 212 -9.87 -3.00 9.95
N HIS A 213 -10.17 -1.69 9.82
CA HIS A 213 -10.50 -0.85 10.97
C HIS A 213 -11.82 -1.29 11.61
N GLY A 214 -12.82 -1.66 10.79
CA GLY A 214 -14.06 -2.29 11.24
C GLY A 214 -13.80 -3.55 12.04
N TYR A 215 -13.11 -4.49 11.43
CA TYR A 215 -12.79 -5.81 11.97
C TYR A 215 -11.99 -5.73 13.28
N ILE A 216 -10.92 -4.93 13.33
CA ILE A 216 -10.01 -4.88 14.48
C ILE A 216 -10.59 -4.04 15.63
N TYR A 217 -11.26 -2.91 15.33
CA TYR A 217 -11.61 -1.92 16.36
C TYR A 217 -13.10 -1.75 16.65
N ARG A 218 -13.99 -1.92 15.65
CA ARG A 218 -15.40 -1.48 15.75
C ARG A 218 -16.42 -2.61 15.90
N TRP A 219 -16.27 -3.72 15.18
CA TRP A 219 -17.28 -4.77 15.13
C TRP A 219 -17.21 -5.68 16.37
N PRO A 220 -18.27 -5.78 17.18
CA PRO A 220 -18.22 -6.52 18.44
C PRO A 220 -17.81 -7.99 18.30
N SER A 221 -18.22 -8.66 17.23
CA SER A 221 -17.94 -10.08 16.99
C SER A 221 -16.47 -10.38 16.64
N THR A 222 -15.72 -9.41 16.14
CA THR A 222 -14.35 -9.61 15.64
C THR A 222 -13.32 -8.73 16.35
N ARG A 223 -13.77 -7.81 17.21
CA ARG A 223 -12.93 -6.80 17.86
C ARG A 223 -11.78 -7.49 18.60
N MET A 224 -10.56 -7.12 18.23
CA MET A 224 -9.36 -7.64 18.84
C MET A 224 -8.99 -6.84 20.09
N THR A 225 -8.18 -7.43 20.97
CA THR A 225 -7.57 -6.76 22.12
C THR A 225 -6.05 -6.72 21.96
N ASP A 226 -5.41 -5.68 22.49
CA ASP A 226 -3.94 -5.57 22.42
C ASP A 226 -3.26 -6.75 23.14
N ALA A 227 -3.79 -7.14 24.31
CA ALA A 227 -3.30 -8.30 25.07
C ALA A 227 -3.53 -9.63 24.34
N GLY A 228 -4.65 -9.78 23.63
CA GLY A 228 -4.93 -11.00 22.86
C GLY A 228 -3.96 -11.19 21.70
N ILE A 229 -3.63 -10.11 20.99
CA ILE A 229 -2.63 -10.15 19.92
C ILE A 229 -1.23 -10.43 20.49
N ASP A 230 -0.86 -9.78 21.60
CA ASP A 230 0.42 -10.01 22.27
C ASP A 230 0.59 -11.49 22.69
N ALA A 231 -0.45 -12.06 23.32
CA ALA A 231 -0.47 -13.46 23.74
C ALA A 231 -0.40 -14.43 22.56
N ALA A 232 -1.12 -14.15 21.47
CA ALA A 232 -1.08 -14.97 20.26
C ALA A 232 0.31 -14.99 19.62
N LEU A 233 0.96 -13.83 19.49
CA LEU A 233 2.32 -13.72 18.98
C LEU A 233 3.35 -14.42 19.90
N THR A 234 3.23 -14.26 21.22
CA THR A 234 4.05 -15.00 22.18
C THR A 234 3.89 -16.50 22.00
N ARG A 235 2.65 -17.01 21.97
CA ARG A 235 2.38 -18.44 21.81
C ARG A 235 2.99 -18.99 20.53
N PHE A 236 2.89 -18.24 19.43
CA PHE A 236 3.45 -18.62 18.13
C PHE A 236 4.98 -18.69 18.16
N ALA A 237 5.67 -17.70 18.73
CA ALA A 237 7.13 -17.64 18.75
C ALA A 237 7.81 -18.49 19.85
N TRP A 238 7.07 -18.86 20.90
CA TRP A 238 7.61 -19.56 22.07
C TRP A 238 8.35 -20.89 21.77
N PRO A 239 7.88 -21.77 20.86
CA PRO A 239 8.59 -23.00 20.52
C PRO A 239 9.99 -22.74 19.96
N GLY A 240 10.11 -21.81 19.00
CA GLY A 240 11.39 -21.43 18.40
C GLY A 240 12.33 -20.79 19.42
N PHE A 241 11.80 -19.90 20.27
CA PHE A 241 12.57 -19.28 21.34
C PHE A 241 13.13 -20.31 22.36
N ARG A 242 12.32 -21.29 22.76
CA ARG A 242 12.78 -22.38 23.65
C ARG A 242 13.88 -23.23 23.01
N LEU A 243 13.74 -23.57 21.73
CA LEU A 243 14.77 -24.31 21.00
C LEU A 243 16.08 -23.53 20.93
N MET A 244 16.02 -22.25 20.57
CA MET A 244 17.18 -21.36 20.50
C MET A 244 17.90 -21.27 21.85
N ARG A 245 17.17 -21.06 22.96
CA ARG A 245 17.77 -21.01 24.31
C ARG A 245 18.43 -22.32 24.72
N ARG A 246 17.85 -23.47 24.36
CA ARG A 246 18.46 -24.79 24.62
C ARG A 246 19.75 -24.98 23.84
N LEU A 247 19.78 -24.59 22.56
CA LEU A 247 20.97 -24.71 21.72
C LEU A 247 22.11 -23.79 22.19
N LEU A 248 21.79 -22.55 22.54
CA LEU A 248 22.76 -21.60 23.11
C LEU A 248 23.28 -22.08 24.47
N GLY A 249 22.41 -22.58 25.34
CA GLY A 249 22.80 -23.14 26.64
C GLY A 249 23.70 -24.37 26.53
N ARG A 250 23.45 -25.25 25.54
CA ARG A 250 24.32 -26.39 25.23
C ARG A 250 25.70 -25.96 24.73
N ARG A 251 25.77 -25.01 23.79
CA ARG A 251 27.05 -24.47 23.31
C ARG A 251 27.87 -23.84 24.41
N GLN A 252 27.24 -23.16 25.36
CA GLN A 252 27.93 -22.54 26.49
C GLN A 252 28.46 -23.58 27.50
N ALA A 253 27.76 -24.72 27.64
CA ALA A 253 28.23 -25.86 28.42
C ALA A 253 29.40 -26.59 27.73
N ASP A 254 29.32 -26.81 26.41
CA ASP A 254 30.40 -27.46 25.64
C ASP A 254 31.67 -26.59 25.54
N SER A 255 31.53 -25.25 25.62
CA SER A 255 32.67 -24.32 25.64
C SER A 255 33.33 -24.13 27.01
N ASN A 256 32.76 -24.68 28.08
CA ASN A 256 33.34 -24.68 29.44
C ASN A 256 33.62 -26.11 29.93
N PRO A 257 34.67 -26.79 29.40
CA PRO A 257 35.09 -28.09 29.91
C PRO A 257 35.99 -27.92 31.14
N THR A 258 35.43 -27.50 32.28
CA THR A 258 36.12 -27.62 33.58
C THR A 258 35.15 -28.08 34.65
N ALA A 259 35.02 -29.40 34.76
CA ALA A 259 34.81 -30.15 35.99
C ALA A 259 35.50 -31.51 35.83
#